data_AF-A0A382PK67-F1
#
_entry.id   AF-A0A382PK67-F1
#
_cell.length_a   1.000
_cell.length_b   1.000
_cell.length_c   1.000
_cell.angle_alpha   90.00
_cell.angle_beta   90.00
_cell.angle_gamma   90.00
#
_symmetry.space_group_name_H-M   'P 1'
#
loop_
_entity.id
_entity.type
_entity.pdbx_description
1 polymer ?
#
loop_
_entity_poly.entity_id
_entity_poly.type
_entity_poly.pdbx_seq_one_letter_code
_entity_poly.pdbx_strand_id
1 'polypeptide(L)'
;MEHMPTDITVGDDMGDADPFDARSTFVASDGSPAAFVDIGALQRAGVCKLAEIPVSIRILLEAALRKCDGFLVTEEDVLRIASWSPEMTPEEIPFSPSRVILQDFTGVPAVVDIAALRDAMVAMGGDPEKVNPQVPVDLVVDHSVQVDVSGLFPDARQRNLEIEYERNLERYKFLKWGQHSLDNFRAVPPGRGIVHQVNLEWIASVAREEEQVWIPDTLVGTDSHTTMINGLGVLGWGVGGIEAEAVMLGQPIYMLLPEVVGFELTGSLQPGVTAT
;
A
#
# COMPACT_ATOMS: atom_id res chain seq x y z
N MET A 1 -12.76 -23.39 -21.37
CA MET A 1 -13.73 -24.14 -20.54
C MET A 1 -13.15 -24.20 -19.14
N GLU A 2 -13.19 -23.07 -18.45
CA GLU A 2 -14.28 -22.67 -17.52
C GLU A 2 -14.14 -23.35 -16.15
N HIS A 3 -13.63 -22.59 -15.19
CA HIS A 3 -14.19 -22.58 -13.85
C HIS A 3 -14.06 -21.15 -13.31
N MET A 4 -15.04 -20.30 -13.67
CA MET A 4 -15.34 -19.13 -12.86
C MET A 4 -16.11 -19.63 -11.63
N PRO A 5 -15.75 -19.23 -10.41
CA PRO A 5 -16.53 -19.57 -9.23
C PRO A 5 -17.93 -18.96 -9.33
N THR A 6 -18.95 -19.74 -8.95
CA THR A 6 -20.37 -19.56 -9.26
C THR A 6 -21.13 -18.62 -8.31
N ASP A 7 -20.47 -17.88 -7.42
CA ASP A 7 -21.14 -17.21 -6.29
C ASP A 7 -20.90 -15.69 -6.25
N ILE A 8 -21.02 -15.01 -7.40
CA ILE A 8 -20.96 -13.55 -7.49
C ILE A 8 -22.38 -13.01 -7.71
N THR A 9 -22.93 -12.30 -6.72
CA THR A 9 -24.24 -11.62 -6.84
C THR A 9 -24.06 -10.10 -6.81
N VAL A 10 -24.55 -9.42 -7.85
CA VAL A 10 -24.65 -7.96 -7.96
C VAL A 10 -25.84 -7.49 -7.08
N GLY A 11 -25.65 -6.44 -6.29
CA GLY A 11 -26.67 -5.96 -5.34
C GLY A 11 -27.03 -4.50 -5.56
N ASP A 12 -28.31 -4.25 -5.82
CA ASP A 12 -28.96 -2.93 -5.78
C ASP A 12 -29.22 -2.51 -4.31
N ASP A 13 -28.55 -1.48 -3.77
CA ASP A 13 -29.16 -0.32 -3.07
C ASP A 13 -28.13 0.64 -2.41
N MET A 14 -28.09 1.87 -2.94
CA MET A 14 -27.86 3.23 -2.35
C MET A 14 -26.63 3.58 -1.47
N GLY A 15 -25.85 4.60 -1.92
CA GLY A 15 -25.48 5.74 -1.05
C GLY A 15 -24.09 6.43 -1.11
N ASP A 16 -23.36 6.51 -2.22
CA ASP A 16 -22.46 7.61 -2.66
C ASP A 16 -21.87 7.15 -4.00
N ALA A 17 -21.84 7.97 -5.05
CA ALA A 17 -21.77 7.57 -6.46
C ALA A 17 -21.00 6.25 -6.78
N ASP A 18 -21.72 5.18 -7.16
CA ASP A 18 -21.17 4.01 -7.88
C ASP A 18 -21.58 4.14 -9.35
N PRO A 19 -20.86 4.96 -10.15
CA PRO A 19 -21.25 5.24 -11.54
C PRO A 19 -21.17 4.01 -12.45
N PHE A 20 -20.52 2.92 -11.99
CA PHE A 20 -20.28 1.73 -12.80
C PHE A 20 -21.06 0.50 -12.32
N ASP A 21 -21.88 0.60 -11.27
CA ASP A 21 -22.57 -0.55 -10.64
C ASP A 21 -21.59 -1.70 -10.38
N ALA A 22 -20.45 -1.34 -9.79
CA ALA A 22 -19.30 -2.22 -9.66
C ALA A 22 -19.29 -3.01 -8.35
N ARG A 23 -20.12 -2.66 -7.37
CA ARG A 23 -20.16 -3.41 -6.11
C ARG A 23 -20.72 -4.81 -6.32
N SER A 24 -19.99 -5.81 -5.84
CA SER A 24 -20.43 -7.20 -5.88
C SER A 24 -20.14 -7.91 -4.57
N THR A 25 -20.70 -9.11 -4.42
CA THR A 25 -20.61 -9.91 -3.20
C THR A 25 -20.10 -11.31 -3.47
N PHE A 26 -19.45 -11.90 -2.48
CA PHE A 26 -18.99 -13.29 -2.47
C PHE A 26 -19.19 -13.89 -1.08
N VAL A 27 -19.12 -15.21 -0.99
CA VAL A 27 -19.13 -15.93 0.30
C VAL A 27 -17.70 -16.25 0.70
N ALA A 28 -17.26 -15.72 1.85
CA ALA A 28 -15.95 -15.99 2.40
C ALA A 28 -15.81 -17.45 2.85
N SER A 29 -14.57 -17.90 3.12
CA SER A 29 -14.28 -19.29 3.49
C SER A 29 -14.93 -19.74 4.80
N ASP A 30 -15.31 -18.80 5.67
CA ASP A 30 -16.05 -19.04 6.90
C ASP A 30 -17.58 -19.02 6.72
N GLY A 31 -18.07 -18.82 5.49
CA GLY A 31 -19.48 -18.75 5.15
C GLY A 31 -20.12 -17.37 5.33
N SER A 32 -19.36 -16.35 5.76
CA SER A 32 -19.87 -14.99 5.88
C SER A 32 -20.02 -14.32 4.51
N PRO A 33 -21.05 -13.46 4.31
CA PRO A 33 -21.15 -12.64 3.12
C PRO A 33 -20.11 -11.52 3.18
N ALA A 34 -19.45 -11.29 2.05
CA ALA A 34 -18.43 -10.26 1.89
C ALA A 34 -18.68 -9.48 0.59
N ALA A 35 -18.26 -8.22 0.53
CA ALA A 35 -18.37 -7.40 -0.68
C ALA A 35 -16.99 -7.06 -1.25
N PHE A 36 -16.93 -6.70 -2.52
CA PHE A 36 -15.74 -6.21 -3.22
C PHE A 36 -16.16 -5.32 -4.40
N VAL A 37 -15.21 -4.59 -4.96
CA VAL A 37 -15.42 -3.82 -6.21
C VAL A 37 -15.02 -4.70 -7.40
N ASP A 38 -16.02 -5.13 -8.17
CA ASP A 38 -15.86 -6.01 -9.33
C ASP A 38 -15.52 -5.20 -10.59
N ILE A 39 -14.23 -5.14 -10.94
CA ILE A 39 -13.76 -4.59 -12.21
C ILE A 39 -14.39 -5.30 -13.44
N GLY A 40 -14.97 -6.49 -13.27
CA GLY A 40 -15.79 -7.18 -14.27
C GLY A 40 -17.00 -6.38 -14.72
N ALA A 41 -17.50 -5.44 -13.92
CA ALA A 41 -18.55 -4.50 -14.32
C ALA A 41 -18.16 -3.71 -15.58
N LEU A 42 -16.91 -3.27 -15.67
CA LEU A 42 -16.39 -2.56 -16.84
C LEU A 42 -16.38 -3.43 -18.10
N GLN A 43 -16.07 -4.73 -17.95
CA GLN A 43 -16.15 -5.66 -19.06
C GLN A 43 -17.60 -5.93 -19.49
N ARG A 44 -18.53 -6.08 -18.54
CA ARG A 44 -19.97 -6.26 -18.83
C ARG A 44 -20.56 -5.03 -19.52
N ALA A 45 -20.09 -3.83 -19.17
CA ALA A 45 -20.45 -2.58 -19.81
C ALA A 45 -19.77 -2.38 -21.19
N GLY A 46 -18.86 -3.28 -21.61
CA GLY A 46 -18.18 -3.21 -22.89
C GLY A 46 -17.05 -2.16 -22.94
N VAL A 47 -16.59 -1.68 -21.79
CA VAL A 47 -15.52 -0.65 -21.69
C VAL A 47 -14.15 -1.24 -22.04
N CYS A 48 -13.87 -2.46 -21.59
CA CYS A 48 -12.58 -3.10 -21.77
C CYS A 48 -12.69 -4.62 -21.88
N LYS A 49 -11.56 -5.27 -22.19
CA LYS A 49 -11.40 -6.73 -22.11
C LYS A 49 -10.35 -7.05 -21.07
N LEU A 50 -10.78 -7.45 -19.87
CA LEU A 50 -9.88 -7.68 -18.74
C LEU A 50 -8.80 -8.72 -19.05
N ALA A 51 -9.10 -9.73 -19.88
CA ALA A 51 -8.15 -10.76 -20.28
C ALA A 51 -6.91 -10.22 -21.01
N GLU A 52 -7.03 -9.07 -21.69
CA GLU A 52 -5.93 -8.43 -22.43
C GLU A 52 -5.14 -7.43 -21.56
N ILE A 53 -5.65 -7.10 -20.36
CA ILE A 53 -5.03 -6.14 -19.43
C ILE A 53 -4.09 -6.89 -18.45
N PRO A 54 -2.84 -6.44 -18.23
CA PRO A 54 -1.93 -7.03 -17.25
C PRO A 54 -2.47 -6.94 -15.82
N VAL A 55 -2.14 -7.93 -14.99
CA VAL A 55 -2.62 -7.99 -13.58
C VAL A 55 -2.25 -6.74 -12.79
N SER A 56 -1.06 -6.18 -12.98
CA SER A 56 -0.64 -4.92 -12.33
C SER A 56 -1.57 -3.75 -12.67
N ILE A 57 -2.01 -3.64 -13.92
CA ILE A 57 -2.97 -2.61 -14.36
C ILE A 57 -4.37 -2.89 -13.83
N ARG A 58 -4.78 -4.17 -13.71
CA ARG A 58 -6.06 -4.53 -13.07
C ARG A 58 -6.13 -4.09 -11.61
N ILE A 59 -5.00 -4.13 -10.89
CA ILE A 59 -4.92 -3.62 -9.50
C ILE A 59 -5.06 -2.09 -9.46
N LEU A 60 -4.42 -1.37 -10.39
CA LEU A 60 -4.62 0.09 -10.52
C LEU A 60 -6.08 0.42 -10.87
N LEU A 61 -6.69 -0.37 -11.76
CA LEU A 61 -8.09 -0.22 -12.17
C LEU A 61 -9.06 -0.43 -11.02
N GLU A 62 -8.84 -1.46 -10.19
CA GLU A 62 -9.63 -1.68 -8.97
C GLU A 62 -9.51 -0.48 -8.02
N ALA A 63 -8.29 0.00 -7.78
CA ALA A 63 -8.06 1.11 -6.87
C ALA A 63 -8.75 2.39 -7.34
N ALA A 64 -8.69 2.69 -8.65
CA ALA A 64 -9.37 3.84 -9.23
C ALA A 64 -10.89 3.67 -9.19
N LEU A 65 -11.41 2.50 -9.57
CA LEU A 65 -12.85 2.22 -9.55
C LEU A 65 -13.44 2.34 -8.15
N ARG A 66 -12.74 1.81 -7.13
CA ARG A 66 -13.15 1.89 -5.73
C ARG A 66 -13.07 3.29 -5.13
N LYS A 67 -12.13 4.12 -5.61
CA LYS A 67 -11.91 5.49 -5.11
C LYS A 67 -12.55 6.57 -5.99
N CYS A 68 -13.33 6.19 -7.00
CA CYS A 68 -14.00 7.11 -7.91
C CYS A 68 -15.01 7.99 -7.14
N ASP A 69 -14.61 9.21 -6.82
CA ASP A 69 -15.39 10.20 -6.05
C ASP A 69 -15.84 11.39 -6.91
N GLY A 70 -15.44 11.42 -8.19
CA GLY A 70 -15.73 12.51 -9.11
C GLY A 70 -14.89 13.77 -8.86
N PHE A 71 -13.91 13.72 -7.96
CA PHE A 71 -13.04 14.84 -7.62
C PHE A 71 -11.56 14.49 -7.66
N LEU A 72 -11.07 13.65 -6.72
CA LEU A 72 -9.68 13.19 -6.71
C LEU A 72 -9.46 12.07 -7.74
N VAL A 73 -10.47 11.22 -7.92
CA VAL A 73 -10.51 10.16 -8.93
C VAL A 73 -11.83 10.28 -9.67
N THR A 74 -11.74 10.52 -10.97
CA THR A 74 -12.89 10.75 -11.84
C THR A 74 -13.26 9.48 -12.62
N GLU A 75 -14.48 9.46 -13.16
CA GLU A 75 -14.90 8.42 -14.11
C GLU A 75 -13.97 8.36 -15.34
N GLU A 76 -13.43 9.51 -15.77
CA GLU A 76 -12.48 9.57 -16.88
C GLU A 76 -11.17 8.84 -16.55
N ASP A 77 -10.69 8.95 -15.30
CA ASP A 77 -9.50 8.22 -14.85
C ASP A 77 -9.72 6.71 -14.88
N VAL A 78 -10.90 6.25 -14.44
CA VAL A 78 -11.27 4.83 -14.51
C VAL A 78 -11.30 4.33 -15.95
N LEU A 79 -11.93 5.08 -16.85
CA LEU A 79 -12.00 4.76 -18.28
C LEU A 79 -10.61 4.76 -18.93
N ARG A 80 -9.76 5.71 -18.57
CA ARG A 80 -8.38 5.83 -19.06
C ARG A 80 -7.57 4.59 -18.68
N ILE A 81 -7.62 4.16 -17.42
CA ILE A 81 -6.93 2.94 -16.97
C ILE A 81 -7.53 1.70 -17.64
N ALA A 82 -8.85 1.62 -17.77
CA ALA A 82 -9.53 0.50 -18.44
C ALA A 82 -9.18 0.40 -19.93
N SER A 83 -8.79 1.51 -20.56
CA SER A 83 -8.39 1.59 -21.97
C SER A 83 -6.93 1.23 -22.24
N TRP A 84 -6.19 0.76 -21.23
CA TRP A 84 -4.78 0.40 -21.35
C TRP A 84 -4.50 -0.49 -22.57
N SER A 85 -3.48 -0.13 -23.33
CA SER A 85 -2.96 -0.88 -24.47
C SER A 85 -1.44 -0.73 -24.54
N PRO A 86 -0.70 -1.72 -25.06
CA PRO A 86 0.74 -1.62 -25.20
C PRO A 86 1.19 -0.54 -26.21
N GLU A 87 0.29 -0.07 -27.08
CA GLU A 87 0.55 1.00 -28.05
C GLU A 87 -0.02 2.37 -27.63
N MET A 88 -0.57 2.47 -26.41
CA MET A 88 -1.15 3.72 -25.93
C MET A 88 -0.08 4.80 -25.74
N THR A 89 -0.49 6.06 -25.76
CA THR A 89 0.36 7.14 -25.23
C THR A 89 0.14 7.22 -23.72
N PRO A 90 1.20 7.15 -22.88
CA PRO A 90 1.04 7.27 -21.44
C PRO A 90 0.40 8.60 -21.05
N GLU A 91 -0.68 8.50 -20.28
CA GLU A 91 -1.42 9.63 -19.72
C GLU A 91 -1.37 9.57 -18.19
N GLU A 92 -1.60 10.71 -17.53
CA GLU A 92 -1.60 10.78 -16.07
C GLU A 92 -2.85 10.11 -15.49
N ILE A 93 -2.64 9.36 -14.40
CA ILE A 93 -3.67 8.67 -13.63
C ILE A 93 -3.43 8.88 -12.13
N PRO A 94 -4.50 8.97 -11.32
CA PRO A 94 -4.41 8.90 -9.87
C PRO A 94 -4.26 7.45 -9.41
N PHE A 95 -3.47 7.25 -8.36
CA PHE A 95 -3.36 5.99 -7.64
C PHE A 95 -3.45 6.21 -6.14
N SER A 96 -4.45 5.61 -5.52
CA SER A 96 -4.68 5.66 -4.06
C SER A 96 -4.27 4.31 -3.44
N PRO A 97 -3.01 4.15 -3.00
CA PRO A 97 -2.55 2.92 -2.38
C PRO A 97 -3.31 2.65 -1.08
N SER A 98 -3.44 1.37 -0.71
CA SER A 98 -4.21 0.94 0.46
C SER A 98 -3.52 1.23 1.79
N ARG A 99 -2.19 1.41 1.80
CA ARG A 99 -1.38 1.67 3.00
C ARG A 99 -0.02 2.27 2.65
N VAL A 100 0.71 2.73 3.66
CA VAL A 100 2.07 3.27 3.55
C VAL A 100 3.04 2.49 4.45
N ILE A 101 4.27 2.28 3.99
CA ILE A 101 5.34 1.73 4.82
C ILE A 101 6.53 2.71 4.91
N LEU A 102 7.02 2.93 6.12
CA LEU A 102 8.11 3.86 6.42
C LEU A 102 9.29 3.10 7.05
N GLN A 103 10.49 3.61 6.84
CA GLN A 103 11.68 3.24 7.60
C GLN A 103 12.14 4.41 8.47
N ASP A 104 12.98 4.20 9.49
CA ASP A 104 13.20 5.20 10.53
C ASP A 104 13.91 6.50 10.10
N PHE A 105 14.69 6.51 9.01
CA PHE A 105 15.32 7.74 8.50
C PHE A 105 14.36 8.66 7.77
N THR A 106 13.34 8.12 7.10
CA THR A 106 12.32 8.90 6.39
C THR A 106 11.03 9.05 7.20
N GLY A 107 10.75 8.08 8.08
CA GLY A 107 9.54 8.09 8.91
C GLY A 107 9.62 9.04 10.09
N VAL A 108 10.81 9.29 10.66
CA VAL A 108 10.98 10.36 11.66
C VAL A 108 10.60 11.73 11.08
N PRO A 109 11.16 12.19 9.94
CA PRO A 109 10.76 13.46 9.34
C PRO A 109 9.26 13.48 8.98
N ALA A 110 8.69 12.40 8.44
CA ALA A 110 7.25 12.36 8.15
C ALA A 110 6.36 12.58 9.40
N VAL A 111 6.73 12.00 10.55
CA VAL A 111 6.01 12.24 11.82
C VAL A 111 6.25 13.66 12.34
N VAL A 112 7.43 14.25 12.11
CA VAL A 112 7.69 15.67 12.39
C VAL A 112 6.81 16.57 11.54
N ASP A 113 6.66 16.28 10.25
CA ASP A 113 5.87 17.07 9.32
C ASP A 113 4.38 17.02 9.67
N ILE A 114 3.86 15.84 10.07
CA ILE A 114 2.49 15.73 10.61
C ILE A 114 2.32 16.54 11.89
N ALA A 115 3.29 16.52 12.80
CA ALA A 115 3.24 17.33 14.02
C ALA A 115 3.23 18.84 13.69
N ALA A 116 4.06 19.27 12.74
CA ALA A 116 4.09 20.66 12.28
C ALA A 116 2.78 21.07 11.58
N LEU A 117 2.17 20.18 10.80
CA LEU A 117 0.86 20.40 10.18
C LEU A 117 -0.26 20.51 11.23
N ARG A 118 -0.20 19.75 12.33
CA ARG A 118 -1.11 19.91 13.47
C ARG A 118 -0.96 21.28 14.13
N ASP A 119 0.27 21.73 14.37
CA ASP A 119 0.52 23.08 14.90
C ASP A 119 0.00 24.17 13.97
N ALA A 120 0.20 24.02 12.66
CA ALA A 120 -0.33 24.95 11.65
C ALA A 120 -1.88 24.96 11.64
N MET A 121 -2.51 23.79 11.75
CA MET A 121 -3.97 23.65 11.83
C MET A 121 -4.53 24.40 13.06
N VAL A 122 -3.89 24.28 14.22
CA VAL A 122 -4.26 25.04 15.42
C VAL A 122 -4.08 26.55 15.21
N ALA A 123 -2.96 26.97 14.62
CA ALA A 123 -2.69 28.38 14.34
C ALA A 123 -3.73 29.00 13.39
N MET A 124 -4.32 28.20 12.50
CA MET A 124 -5.41 28.59 11.60
C MET A 124 -6.81 28.49 12.24
N GLY A 125 -6.91 28.10 13.51
CA GLY A 125 -8.18 27.92 14.22
C GLY A 125 -8.95 26.65 13.82
N GLY A 126 -8.28 25.70 13.18
CA GLY A 126 -8.82 24.40 12.80
C GLY A 126 -8.64 23.33 13.88
N ASP A 127 -9.10 22.12 13.55
CA ASP A 127 -8.99 20.95 14.41
C ASP A 127 -7.76 20.12 14.04
N PRO A 128 -6.71 20.05 14.90
CA PRO A 128 -5.48 19.30 14.60
C PRO A 128 -5.72 17.80 14.44
N GLU A 129 -6.78 17.23 15.02
CA GLU A 129 -7.06 15.80 14.90
C GLU A 129 -7.47 15.40 13.48
N LYS A 130 -7.82 16.37 12.62
CA LYS A 130 -8.01 16.13 11.18
C LYS A 130 -6.71 15.88 10.42
N VAL A 131 -5.56 16.25 10.98
CA VAL A 131 -4.24 15.93 10.41
C VAL A 131 -3.82 14.57 10.96
N ASN A 132 -4.24 13.52 10.28
CA ASN A 132 -4.11 12.14 10.73
C ASN A 132 -4.04 11.19 9.52
N PRO A 133 -3.26 10.10 9.56
CA PRO A 133 -3.24 9.14 8.48
C PRO A 133 -4.62 8.54 8.14
N GLN A 134 -5.02 8.70 6.87
CA GLN A 134 -6.27 8.19 6.28
C GLN A 134 -6.14 6.74 5.78
N VAL A 135 -4.91 6.23 5.73
CA VAL A 135 -4.60 4.83 5.41
C VAL A 135 -3.68 4.26 6.50
N PRO A 136 -3.64 2.93 6.71
CA PRO A 136 -2.67 2.31 7.59
C PRO A 136 -1.23 2.72 7.26
N VAL A 137 -0.45 3.02 8.29
CA VAL A 137 0.96 3.40 8.19
C VAL A 137 1.78 2.54 9.13
N ASP A 138 2.74 1.82 8.55
CA ASP A 138 3.68 0.99 9.30
C ASP A 138 5.08 1.56 9.20
N LEU A 139 5.66 1.99 10.32
CA LEU A 139 7.05 2.39 10.41
C LEU A 139 7.87 1.26 11.01
N VAL A 140 8.91 0.81 10.31
CA VAL A 140 9.86 -0.19 10.82
C VAL A 140 11.19 0.48 11.17
N VAL A 141 11.66 0.27 12.40
CA VAL A 141 12.98 0.74 12.83
C VAL A 141 14.02 -0.33 12.54
N ASP A 142 14.80 -0.14 11.47
CA ASP A 142 15.80 -1.11 11.01
C ASP A 142 17.08 -0.48 10.45
N HIS A 143 17.11 0.82 10.17
CA HIS A 143 18.27 1.51 9.61
C HIS A 143 19.20 2.11 10.67
N SER A 144 18.84 2.04 11.96
CA SER A 144 19.66 2.61 13.03
C SER A 144 20.72 1.63 13.57
N VAL A 145 20.42 0.31 13.59
CA VAL A 145 21.30 -0.69 14.23
C VAL A 145 22.62 -0.82 13.48
N GLN A 146 23.73 -0.66 14.21
CA GLN A 146 25.08 -0.84 13.69
C GLN A 146 25.74 -2.09 14.27
N VAL A 147 26.71 -2.63 13.52
CA VAL A 147 27.54 -3.74 13.98
C VAL A 147 28.76 -3.19 14.72
N ASP A 148 28.56 -2.65 15.92
CA ASP A 148 29.64 -2.18 16.81
C ASP A 148 30.43 -3.35 17.40
N VAL A 149 29.73 -4.44 17.72
CA VAL A 149 30.27 -5.70 18.22
C VAL A 149 29.94 -6.80 17.22
N SER A 150 30.95 -7.48 16.70
CA SER A 150 30.75 -8.57 15.73
C SER A 150 30.20 -9.83 16.39
N GLY A 151 29.56 -10.70 15.61
CA GLY A 151 29.01 -11.99 16.06
C GLY A 151 30.04 -13.01 16.56
N LEU A 152 31.32 -12.63 16.68
CA LEU A 152 32.35 -13.42 17.37
C LEU A 152 32.08 -13.50 18.88
N PHE A 153 31.38 -12.52 19.45
CA PHE A 153 31.03 -12.48 20.87
C PHE A 153 29.59 -12.99 21.09
N PRO A 154 29.34 -13.91 22.05
CA PRO A 154 28.01 -14.49 22.27
C PRO A 154 26.92 -13.47 22.62
N ASP A 155 27.31 -12.33 23.20
CA ASP A 155 26.43 -11.24 23.63
C ASP A 155 26.36 -10.07 22.62
N ALA A 156 26.96 -10.21 21.44
CA ALA A 156 27.05 -9.14 20.43
C ALA A 156 25.70 -8.52 20.07
N ARG A 157 24.67 -9.35 19.88
CA ARG A 157 23.30 -8.87 19.58
C ARG A 157 22.77 -7.95 20.68
N GLN A 158 22.91 -8.36 21.94
CA GLN A 158 22.41 -7.58 23.08
C GLN A 158 23.17 -6.26 23.18
N ARG A 159 24.50 -6.30 23.05
CA ARG A 159 25.36 -5.11 23.14
C ARG A 159 25.09 -4.10 22.02
N ASN A 160 24.94 -4.57 20.78
CA ASN A 160 24.60 -3.68 19.67
C ASN A 160 23.22 -3.02 19.88
N LEU A 161 22.24 -3.77 20.42
CA LEU A 161 20.93 -3.23 20.73
C LEU A 161 20.97 -2.22 21.90
N GLU A 162 21.80 -2.43 22.91
CA GLU A 162 22.00 -1.44 23.99
C GLU A 162 22.59 -0.14 23.44
N ILE A 163 23.64 -0.23 22.62
CA ILE A 163 24.27 0.93 21.96
C ILE A 163 23.28 1.66 21.04
N GLU A 164 22.47 0.91 20.29
CA GLU A 164 21.37 1.41 19.46
C GLU A 164 20.39 2.29 20.26
N TYR A 165 19.91 1.76 21.39
CA TYR A 165 18.99 2.49 22.28
C TYR A 165 19.63 3.73 22.90
N GLU A 166 20.90 3.66 23.32
CA GLU A 166 21.62 4.81 23.86
C GLU A 166 21.76 5.94 22.82
N ARG A 167 22.08 5.60 21.57
CA ARG A 167 22.29 6.57 20.48
C ARG A 167 20.98 7.20 19.98
N ASN A 168 19.90 6.42 19.92
CA ASN A 168 18.66 6.81 19.24
C ASN A 168 17.47 7.04 20.19
N LEU A 169 17.71 7.16 21.50
CA LEU A 169 16.66 7.25 22.52
C LEU A 169 15.62 8.35 22.22
N GLU A 170 16.07 9.52 21.78
CA GLU A 170 15.17 10.65 21.45
C GLU A 170 14.26 10.32 20.27
N ARG A 171 14.83 9.78 19.18
CA ARG A 171 14.06 9.35 17.99
C ARG A 171 13.01 8.32 18.37
N TYR A 172 13.35 7.33 19.21
CA TYR A 172 12.40 6.30 19.62
C TYR A 172 11.31 6.83 20.55
N LYS A 173 11.62 7.78 21.44
CA LYS A 173 10.59 8.47 22.23
C LYS A 173 9.63 9.24 21.33
N PHE A 174 10.16 9.92 20.30
CA PHE A 174 9.34 10.65 19.33
C PHE A 174 8.44 9.73 18.50
N LEU A 175 8.97 8.63 17.96
CA LEU A 175 8.17 7.64 17.22
C LEU A 175 7.12 6.96 18.11
N LYS A 176 7.46 6.70 19.38
CA LYS A 176 6.50 6.17 20.36
C LYS A 176 5.38 7.18 20.66
N TRP A 177 5.71 8.47 20.73
CA TRP A 177 4.70 9.53 20.82
C TRP A 177 3.80 9.52 19.58
N GLY A 178 4.37 9.40 18.37
CA GLY A 178 3.61 9.31 17.12
C GLY A 178 2.62 8.15 17.12
N GLN A 179 3.06 6.96 17.53
CA GLN A 179 2.17 5.79 17.67
C GLN A 179 1.03 5.97 18.68
N HIS A 180 1.20 6.81 19.70
CA HIS A 180 0.13 7.09 20.65
C HIS A 180 -0.77 8.25 20.23
N SER A 181 -0.33 9.09 19.30
CA SER A 181 -0.99 10.37 18.96
C SER A 181 -1.64 10.37 17.58
N LEU A 182 -1.25 9.45 16.70
CA LEU A 182 -1.76 9.31 15.35
C LEU A 182 -2.58 8.02 15.25
N ASP A 183 -3.77 8.12 14.67
CA ASP A 183 -4.56 6.95 14.29
C ASP A 183 -3.91 6.26 13.10
N ASN A 184 -4.23 4.98 12.91
CA ASN A 184 -3.71 4.15 11.81
C ASN A 184 -2.18 4.06 11.72
N PHE A 185 -1.44 4.54 12.72
CA PHE A 185 0.02 4.53 12.74
C PHE A 185 0.57 3.48 13.70
N ARG A 186 1.48 2.64 13.21
CA ARG A 186 2.18 1.61 13.99
C ARG A 186 3.68 1.71 13.80
N ALA A 187 4.44 1.61 14.89
CA ALA A 187 5.89 1.58 14.90
C ALA A 187 6.41 0.22 15.37
N VAL A 188 7.11 -0.50 14.49
CA VAL A 188 7.84 -1.72 14.80
C VAL A 188 9.20 -1.34 15.42
N PRO A 189 9.48 -1.76 16.68
CA PRO A 189 10.69 -1.36 17.39
C PRO A 189 11.96 -2.00 16.80
N PRO A 190 13.16 -1.46 17.14
CA PRO A 190 14.43 -2.00 16.64
C PRO A 190 14.66 -3.44 17.08
N GLY A 191 15.41 -4.19 16.25
CA GLY A 191 15.78 -5.57 16.52
C GLY A 191 14.68 -6.61 16.24
N ARG A 192 13.66 -6.24 15.45
CA ARG A 192 12.56 -7.12 15.03
C ARG A 192 12.65 -7.62 13.59
N GLY A 193 13.63 -7.15 12.82
CA GLY A 193 13.82 -7.51 11.42
C GLY A 193 14.10 -6.26 10.58
N ILE A 194 14.13 -6.45 9.27
CA ILE A 194 14.26 -5.37 8.27
C ILE A 194 12.90 -5.10 7.62
N VAL A 195 12.65 -3.86 7.22
CA VAL A 195 11.34 -3.34 6.78
C VAL A 195 10.66 -4.25 5.75
N HIS A 196 11.38 -4.69 4.73
CA HIS A 196 10.81 -5.50 3.64
C HIS A 196 10.54 -6.95 4.04
N GLN A 197 11.37 -7.53 4.91
CA GLN A 197 11.14 -8.88 5.44
C GLN A 197 9.95 -8.88 6.41
N VAL A 198 9.89 -7.91 7.32
CA VAL A 198 8.74 -7.72 8.22
C VAL A 198 7.46 -7.46 7.41
N ASN A 199 7.58 -6.72 6.30
CA ASN A 199 6.46 -6.49 5.39
C ASN A 199 5.93 -7.80 4.81
N LEU A 200 6.81 -8.62 4.22
CA LEU A 200 6.43 -9.92 3.63
C LEU A 200 5.87 -10.91 4.66
N GLU A 201 6.46 -10.99 5.84
CA GLU A 201 6.16 -12.06 6.81
C GLU A 201 5.02 -11.71 7.77
N TRP A 202 4.73 -10.41 7.97
CA TRP A 202 3.83 -9.99 9.05
C TRP A 202 2.85 -8.87 8.70
N ILE A 203 3.25 -7.87 7.91
CA ILE A 203 2.39 -6.71 7.65
C ILE A 203 1.46 -6.95 6.45
N ALA A 204 1.98 -7.53 5.38
CA ALA A 204 1.23 -7.70 4.14
C ALA A 204 0.05 -8.65 4.34
N SER A 205 -1.13 -8.21 3.88
CA SER A 205 -2.35 -9.00 3.96
C SER A 205 -2.71 -9.68 2.65
N VAL A 206 -2.11 -9.26 1.53
CA VAL A 206 -2.48 -9.62 0.13
C VAL A 206 -3.87 -9.12 -0.27
N ALA A 207 -4.88 -9.41 0.54
CA ALA A 207 -6.20 -8.79 0.50
C ALA A 207 -6.74 -8.68 1.92
N ARG A 208 -7.54 -7.66 2.20
CA ARG A 208 -8.18 -7.46 3.50
C ARG A 208 -9.52 -6.76 3.35
N GLU A 209 -10.36 -6.92 4.35
CA GLU A 209 -11.61 -6.18 4.45
C GLU A 209 -11.36 -4.80 5.09
N GLU A 210 -11.79 -3.76 4.39
CA GLU A 210 -11.88 -2.38 4.87
C GLU A 210 -13.29 -1.86 4.59
N GLU A 211 -13.95 -1.27 5.59
CA GLU A 211 -15.30 -0.70 5.42
C GLU A 211 -16.30 -1.66 4.75
N GLN A 212 -16.27 -2.95 5.13
CA GLN A 212 -17.11 -4.03 4.59
C GLN A 212 -16.83 -4.42 3.13
N VAL A 213 -15.70 -3.98 2.58
CA VAL A 213 -15.27 -4.26 1.22
C VAL A 213 -13.88 -4.90 1.25
N TRP A 214 -13.72 -6.03 0.58
CA TRP A 214 -12.43 -6.65 0.36
C TRP A 214 -11.66 -5.88 -0.71
N ILE A 215 -10.44 -5.47 -0.35
CA ILE A 215 -9.56 -4.72 -1.22
C ILE A 215 -8.23 -5.45 -1.40
N PRO A 216 -7.57 -5.33 -2.58
CA PRO A 216 -6.20 -5.74 -2.77
C PRO A 216 -5.25 -4.94 -1.86
N ASP A 217 -4.27 -5.61 -1.27
CA ASP A 217 -3.17 -4.91 -0.62
C ASP A 217 -2.31 -4.22 -1.67
N THR A 218 -2.13 -2.92 -1.49
CA THR A 218 -1.25 -2.07 -2.30
C THR A 218 -0.58 -1.04 -1.40
N LEU A 219 0.65 -0.66 -1.73
CA LEU A 219 1.38 0.30 -0.90
C LEU A 219 2.38 1.13 -1.68
N VAL A 220 2.71 2.27 -1.09
CA VAL A 220 3.97 2.94 -1.33
C VAL A 220 4.81 2.97 -0.07
N GLY A 221 6.12 3.07 -0.24
CA GLY A 221 7.02 3.17 0.91
C GLY A 221 8.16 4.11 0.67
N THR A 222 8.69 4.67 1.75
CA THR A 222 9.83 5.61 1.68
C THR A 222 11.18 4.89 1.59
N ASP A 223 11.21 3.75 0.91
CA ASP A 223 12.39 2.93 0.64
C ASP A 223 12.28 2.31 -0.75
N SER A 224 13.37 2.33 -1.53
CA SER A 224 13.37 1.86 -2.92
C SER A 224 13.07 0.37 -3.08
N HIS A 225 13.39 -0.45 -2.07
CA HIS A 225 13.17 -1.90 -2.10
C HIS A 225 11.77 -2.30 -1.63
N THR A 226 10.86 -1.34 -1.40
CA THR A 226 9.42 -1.62 -1.16
C THR A 226 8.86 -2.53 -2.26
N THR A 227 9.45 -2.48 -3.45
CA THR A 227 9.19 -3.38 -4.58
C THR A 227 9.36 -4.87 -4.29
N MET A 228 10.06 -5.28 -3.22
CA MET A 228 10.21 -6.68 -2.80
C MET A 228 8.84 -7.34 -2.56
N ILE A 229 7.84 -6.57 -2.11
CA ILE A 229 6.49 -7.06 -1.83
C ILE A 229 5.74 -7.52 -3.08
N ASN A 230 6.15 -7.06 -4.27
CA ASN A 230 5.55 -7.47 -5.55
C ASN A 230 5.72 -8.99 -5.78
N GLY A 231 6.73 -9.62 -5.18
CA GLY A 231 6.90 -11.08 -5.21
C GLY A 231 5.77 -11.86 -4.53
N LEU A 232 4.98 -11.20 -3.67
CA LEU A 232 3.79 -11.75 -3.01
C LEU A 232 2.48 -11.38 -3.73
N GLY A 233 2.56 -10.70 -4.88
CA GLY A 233 1.38 -10.25 -5.64
C GLY A 233 0.75 -8.96 -5.12
N VAL A 234 1.40 -8.26 -4.18
CA VAL A 234 0.98 -6.95 -3.66
C VAL A 234 1.66 -5.86 -4.48
N LEU A 235 0.89 -4.99 -5.13
CA LEU A 235 1.46 -3.92 -5.94
C LEU A 235 2.03 -2.81 -5.04
N GLY A 236 3.35 -2.61 -5.07
CA GLY A 236 3.98 -1.52 -4.35
C GLY A 236 5.40 -1.15 -4.79
N TRP A 237 5.78 0.08 -4.48
CA TRP A 237 7.08 0.65 -4.87
C TRP A 237 7.55 1.78 -3.93
N GLY A 238 8.79 2.20 -4.13
CA GLY A 238 9.42 3.27 -3.36
C GLY A 238 9.05 4.67 -3.86
N VAL A 239 8.75 5.59 -2.95
CA VAL A 239 8.46 7.00 -3.21
C VAL A 239 9.26 7.91 -2.25
N GLY A 240 9.23 9.23 -2.47
CA GLY A 240 9.78 10.20 -1.53
C GLY A 240 8.90 10.37 -0.28
N GLY A 241 9.45 11.07 0.72
CA GLY A 241 8.72 11.35 1.97
C GLY A 241 7.44 12.15 1.75
N ILE A 242 7.51 13.18 0.90
CA ILE A 242 6.38 14.07 0.60
C ILE A 242 5.24 13.30 -0.07
N GLU A 243 5.52 12.43 -1.04
CA GLU A 243 4.49 11.60 -1.67
C GLU A 243 3.87 10.62 -0.68
N ALA A 244 4.67 10.02 0.20
CA ALA A 244 4.16 9.15 1.25
C ALA A 244 3.26 9.92 2.24
N GLU A 245 3.65 11.12 2.67
CA GLU A 245 2.84 11.99 3.53
C GLU A 245 1.55 12.44 2.85
N ALA A 246 1.59 12.76 1.56
CA ALA A 246 0.41 13.10 0.79
C ALA A 246 -0.60 11.93 0.78
N VAL A 247 -0.13 10.70 0.53
CA VAL A 247 -0.95 9.49 0.65
C VAL A 247 -1.49 9.30 2.06
N MET A 248 -0.66 9.49 3.08
CA MET A 248 -1.11 9.43 4.47
C MET A 248 -2.24 10.41 4.72
N LEU A 249 -2.24 11.60 4.11
CA LEU A 249 -3.30 12.59 4.23
C LEU A 249 -4.46 12.43 3.22
N GLY A 250 -4.51 11.30 2.51
CA GLY A 250 -5.60 10.94 1.61
C GLY A 250 -5.49 11.49 0.19
N GLN A 251 -4.33 12.02 -0.20
CA GLN A 251 -4.08 12.42 -1.60
C GLN A 251 -3.61 11.21 -2.42
N PRO A 252 -4.15 11.02 -3.64
CA PRO A 252 -3.59 10.04 -4.57
C PRO A 252 -2.19 10.44 -5.04
N ILE A 253 -1.42 9.46 -5.47
CA ILE A 253 -0.21 9.70 -6.26
C ILE A 253 -0.62 9.85 -7.71
N TYR A 254 -0.13 10.89 -8.37
CA TYR A 254 -0.28 11.06 -9.81
C TYR A 254 0.93 10.47 -10.52
N MET A 255 0.67 9.57 -11.47
CA MET A 255 1.69 8.90 -12.25
C MET A 255 1.24 8.70 -13.69
N LEU A 256 2.19 8.51 -14.60
CA LEU A 256 1.85 8.06 -15.95
C LEU A 256 1.39 6.60 -15.88
N LEU A 257 0.27 6.30 -16.53
CA LEU A 257 -0.22 4.94 -16.73
C LEU A 257 0.91 4.13 -17.42
N PRO A 258 1.47 3.10 -16.75
CA PRO A 258 2.74 2.56 -17.18
C PRO A 258 2.59 1.56 -18.33
N GLU A 259 3.62 1.52 -19.18
CA GLU A 259 3.86 0.35 -20.03
C GLU A 259 4.15 -0.88 -19.16
N VAL A 260 3.78 -2.07 -19.63
CA VAL A 260 4.02 -3.33 -18.91
C VAL A 260 4.82 -4.28 -19.78
N VAL A 261 6.06 -4.53 -19.38
CA VAL A 261 6.94 -5.50 -20.03
C VAL A 261 6.71 -6.89 -19.42
N GLY A 262 6.15 -7.80 -20.22
CA GLY A 262 5.97 -9.19 -19.82
C GLY A 262 7.28 -9.97 -19.85
N PHE A 263 7.66 -10.58 -18.73
CA PHE A 263 8.82 -11.47 -18.65
C PHE A 263 8.35 -12.93 -18.47
N GLU A 264 8.38 -13.70 -19.56
CA GLU A 264 7.97 -15.11 -19.54
C GLU A 264 9.12 -15.99 -19.04
N LEU A 265 8.92 -16.67 -17.90
CA LEU A 265 9.85 -17.66 -17.36
C LEU A 265 9.46 -19.05 -17.86
N THR A 266 10.37 -19.70 -18.59
CA THR A 266 10.18 -21.07 -19.11
C THR A 266 11.25 -22.02 -18.58
N GLY A 267 10.96 -23.32 -18.59
CA GLY A 267 11.88 -24.37 -18.12
C GLY A 267 11.83 -24.60 -16.61
N SER A 268 12.94 -25.12 -16.06
CA SER A 268 13.07 -25.42 -14.63
C SER A 268 14.49 -25.12 -14.13
N LEU A 269 14.59 -24.75 -12.84
CA LEU A 269 15.87 -24.50 -12.18
C LEU A 269 16.72 -25.78 -12.17
N GLN A 270 18.00 -25.64 -12.52
CA GLN A 270 18.96 -26.74 -12.48
C GLN A 270 19.43 -27.00 -11.04
N PRO A 271 19.86 -28.24 -10.71
CA PRO A 271 20.45 -28.54 -9.41
C PRO A 271 21.62 -27.60 -9.09
N GLY A 272 21.60 -26.99 -7.91
CA GLY A 272 22.63 -26.05 -7.44
C GLY A 272 22.40 -24.58 -7.80
N VAL A 273 21.37 -24.24 -8.59
CA VAL A 273 20.97 -22.85 -8.81
C VAL A 273 20.20 -22.33 -7.59
N THR A 274 20.56 -21.13 -7.12
CA THR A 274 19.93 -20.44 -6.00
C THR A 274 19.11 -19.23 -6.49
N ALA A 275 18.33 -18.62 -5.59
CA ALA A 275 17.60 -17.38 -5.90
C ALA A 275 18.53 -16.17 -6.10
N THR A 276 19.76 -16.23 -5.58
CA THR A 276 20.87 -15.28 -5.80
C THR A 276 21.73 -15.77 -6.94
#